data_AF-A0A9W9MJ71-F1
#
_entry.id   AF-A0A9W9MJ71-F1
#
_cell.length_a   1.000
_cell.length_b   1.000
_cell.length_c   1.000
_cell.angle_alpha   90.00
_cell.angle_beta   90.00
_cell.angle_gamma   90.00
#
_symmetry.space_group_name_H-M   'P 1'
#
loop_
_entity.id
_entity.type
_entity.pdbx_description
1 polymer ?
#
loop_
_entity_poly.entity_id
_entity_poly.type
_entity_poly.pdbx_seq_one_letter_code
_entity_poly.pdbx_strand_id
1 'polypeptide(L)'
;MFLDPTGAPLPAFTVDEGTGAEQSAEFLQTKEDILYTDMDLYRCIEGKQYHDVVGGYQRLDVFQLQVNRSRKDPVNFTEGSACQN
;
A
#
# COMPACT_ATOMS: atom_id res chain seq x y z
N MET A 1 6.98 -11.98 5.30
CA MET A 1 5.65 -12.61 5.30
C MET A 1 4.77 -11.88 4.31
N PHE A 2 4.27 -12.62 3.32
CA PHE A 2 3.27 -12.12 2.38
C PHE A 2 1.89 -12.66 2.76
N LEU A 3 0.87 -11.85 2.51
CA LEU A 3 -0.52 -12.20 2.78
C LEU A 3 -1.30 -12.16 1.48
N ASP A 4 -2.24 -13.08 1.32
CA ASP A 4 -3.21 -13.06 0.24
C ASP A 4 -4.34 -12.05 0.51
N PRO A 5 -5.23 -11.80 -0.45
CA PRO A 5 -6.34 -10.85 -0.28
C PRO A 5 -7.33 -11.19 0.84
N THR A 6 -7.32 -12.43 1.34
CA THR A 6 -8.14 -12.88 2.49
C THR A 6 -7.41 -12.67 3.82
N GLY A 7 -6.13 -12.30 3.78
CA GLY A 7 -5.26 -12.17 4.94
C GLY A 7 -4.53 -13.46 5.32
N ALA A 8 -4.65 -14.53 4.54
CA ALA A 8 -3.96 -15.78 4.79
C ALA A 8 -2.48 -15.68 4.37
N PRO A 9 -1.54 -16.35 5.08
CA PRO A 9 -0.14 -16.38 4.68
C PRO A 9 0.06 -17.04 3.31
N LEU A 10 0.90 -16.42 2.48
CA LEU A 10 1.38 -17.02 1.23
C LEU A 10 2.74 -17.69 1.43
N PRO A 11 2.97 -18.87 0.81
CA PRO A 11 4.29 -19.49 0.78
C PRO A 11 5.31 -18.55 0.14
N ALA A 12 6.45 -18.40 0.78
CA ALA A 12 7.51 -17.55 0.31
C ALA A 12 8.84 -18.31 0.23
N PHE A 13 9.75 -17.79 -0.57
CA PHE A 13 11.06 -18.40 -0.81
C PHE A 13 12.12 -17.35 -1.08
N THR A 14 13.38 -17.71 -0.81
CA THR A 14 14.56 -17.00 -1.29
C THR A 14 15.17 -17.77 -2.45
N VAL A 15 16.02 -17.13 -3.24
CA VAL A 15 16.75 -17.80 -4.34
C VAL A 15 18.22 -17.81 -3.96
N ASP A 16 18.83 -19.00 -3.94
CA ASP A 16 20.25 -19.14 -3.68
C ASP A 16 21.08 -18.56 -4.84
N GLU A 17 21.99 -17.64 -4.55
CA GLU A 17 22.77 -16.93 -5.58
C GLU A 17 23.68 -17.86 -6.40
N GLY A 18 24.18 -18.95 -5.81
CA GLY A 18 25.13 -19.85 -6.46
C GLY A 18 24.47 -20.91 -7.33
N THR A 19 23.35 -21.46 -6.87
CA THR A 19 22.64 -22.58 -7.53
C THR A 19 21.38 -22.14 -8.27
N GLY A 20 20.85 -20.97 -7.97
CA GLY A 20 19.54 -20.50 -8.44
C GLY A 20 18.36 -21.30 -7.87
N ALA A 21 18.60 -22.14 -6.85
CA ALA A 21 17.57 -22.98 -6.25
C ALA A 21 16.68 -22.16 -5.31
N GLU A 22 15.37 -22.41 -5.38
CA GLU A 22 14.40 -21.85 -4.44
C GLU A 22 14.52 -22.53 -3.07
N GLN A 23 14.57 -21.72 -2.02
CA GLN A 23 14.62 -22.16 -0.63
C GLN A 23 13.43 -21.58 0.11
N SER A 24 12.57 -22.44 0.66
CA SER A 24 11.39 -22.00 1.41
C SER A 24 11.79 -21.16 2.61
N ALA A 25 11.18 -19.99 2.74
CA ALA A 25 11.41 -19.05 3.83
C ALA A 25 10.12 -18.26 4.09
N GLU A 26 9.61 -18.22 5.32
CA GLU A 26 8.37 -17.48 5.61
C GLU A 26 8.60 -15.95 5.75
N PHE A 27 9.76 -15.57 6.28
CA PHE A 27 10.14 -14.16 6.49
C PHE A 27 11.65 -14.01 6.63
N LEU A 28 12.14 -12.79 6.41
CA LEU A 28 13.52 -12.38 6.63
C LEU A 28 13.55 -11.33 7.74
N GLN A 29 14.37 -11.55 8.76
CA GLN A 29 14.52 -10.62 9.89
C GLN A 29 15.98 -10.46 10.32
N THR A 30 16.76 -11.55 10.26
CA THR A 30 18.15 -11.59 10.77
C THR A 30 19.21 -11.44 9.68
N LYS A 31 18.86 -11.67 8.41
CA LYS A 31 19.76 -11.58 7.26
C LYS A 31 19.14 -10.74 6.15
N GLU A 32 19.98 -10.00 5.43
CA GLU A 32 19.61 -9.33 4.18
C GLU A 32 19.52 -10.37 3.07
N ASP A 33 18.40 -10.39 2.36
CA ASP A 33 18.10 -11.30 1.26
C ASP A 33 16.82 -10.79 0.55
N ILE A 34 16.45 -11.39 -0.58
CA ILE A 34 15.18 -11.06 -1.27
C ILE A 34 14.18 -12.18 -1.04
N LEU A 35 13.02 -11.82 -0.48
CA LEU A 35 11.91 -12.74 -0.27
C LEU A 35 10.93 -12.64 -1.44
N TYR A 36 10.69 -13.77 -2.11
CA TYR A 36 9.77 -13.91 -3.23
C TYR A 36 8.50 -14.66 -2.80
N THR A 37 7.42 -14.45 -3.53
CA THR A 37 6.15 -15.20 -3.41
C THR A 37 5.44 -15.13 -4.75
N ASP A 38 4.71 -16.19 -5.09
CA ASP A 38 3.71 -16.12 -6.15
C ASP A 38 2.40 -15.59 -5.58
N MET A 39 1.81 -14.61 -6.26
CA MET A 39 0.55 -14.00 -5.86
C MET A 39 -0.43 -13.99 -7.03
N ASP A 40 -1.55 -14.68 -6.83
CA ASP A 40 -2.65 -14.67 -7.79
C ASP A 40 -3.62 -13.51 -7.49
N LEU A 41 -3.59 -12.49 -8.36
CA LEU A 41 -4.47 -11.33 -8.27
C LEU A 41 -5.93 -11.64 -8.65
N TYR A 42 -6.22 -12.74 -9.34
CA TYR A 42 -7.60 -13.13 -9.67
C TYR A 42 -8.42 -13.42 -8.40
N ARG A 43 -7.76 -13.80 -7.29
CA ARG A 43 -8.41 -13.99 -5.98
C ARG A 43 -9.02 -12.69 -5.41
N CYS A 44 -8.60 -11.51 -5.89
CA CYS A 44 -9.22 -10.25 -5.50
C CYS A 44 -10.59 -10.00 -6.15
N ILE A 45 -10.93 -10.68 -7.24
CA ILE A 45 -12.08 -10.34 -8.08
C ILE A 45 -13.39 -10.62 -7.35
N GLU A 46 -13.56 -11.83 -6.82
CA GLU A 46 -14.78 -12.22 -6.13
C GLU A 46 -15.09 -11.27 -4.95
N GLY A 47 -14.10 -11.00 -4.10
CA GLY A 47 -14.25 -10.07 -2.98
C GLY A 47 -14.67 -8.66 -3.42
N LYS A 48 -14.11 -8.18 -4.54
CA LYS A 48 -14.53 -6.90 -5.13
C LYS A 48 -15.93 -6.96 -5.72
N GLN A 49 -16.38 -8.07 -6.30
CA GLN A 49 -17.74 -8.20 -6.82
C GLN A 49 -18.80 -8.08 -5.72
N TYR A 50 -18.55 -8.65 -4.52
CA TYR A 50 -19.48 -8.56 -3.40
C TYR A 50 -19.48 -7.18 -2.73
N HIS A 51 -18.31 -6.57 -2.53
CA HIS A 51 -18.16 -5.29 -1.83
C HIS A 51 -17.25 -4.33 -2.59
N ASP A 52 -17.73 -3.84 -3.74
CA ASP A 52 -17.02 -2.81 -4.52
C ASP A 52 -17.25 -1.41 -3.96
N VAL A 53 -16.52 -1.08 -2.89
CA VAL A 53 -16.64 0.21 -2.20
C VAL A 53 -16.27 1.39 -3.10
N VAL A 54 -15.42 1.23 -4.11
CA VAL A 54 -14.94 2.34 -4.95
C VAL A 54 -15.52 2.36 -6.37
N GLY A 55 -16.30 1.34 -6.74
CA GLY A 55 -17.02 1.28 -8.00
C GLY A 55 -18.52 1.13 -7.81
N GLY A 56 -19.07 -0.07 -8.00
CA GLY A 56 -20.50 -0.32 -8.14
C GLY A 56 -21.39 0.10 -6.96
N TYR A 57 -20.83 0.22 -5.75
CA TYR A 57 -21.58 0.64 -4.56
C TYR A 57 -21.67 2.16 -4.39
N GLN A 58 -20.97 2.95 -5.22
CA GLN A 58 -20.95 4.41 -5.11
C GLN A 58 -22.19 5.05 -5.72
N ARG A 59 -22.97 5.75 -4.89
CA ARG A 59 -24.10 6.62 -5.30
C ARG A 59 -23.60 8.01 -5.70
N LEU A 60 -22.86 8.08 -6.81
CA LEU A 60 -22.27 9.33 -7.31
C LEU A 60 -23.32 10.38 -7.73
N ASP A 61 -24.58 9.96 -7.87
CA ASP A 61 -25.75 10.83 -8.06
C ASP A 61 -26.17 11.57 -6.78
N VAL A 62 -25.77 11.06 -5.60
CA VAL A 62 -26.11 11.63 -4.29
C VAL A 62 -24.89 12.27 -3.62
N PHE A 63 -23.73 11.63 -3.71
CA PHE A 63 -22.53 12.02 -2.99
C PHE A 63 -21.37 12.33 -3.93
N GLN A 64 -20.66 13.42 -3.65
CA GLN A 64 -19.43 13.79 -4.34
C GLN A 64 -18.37 14.20 -3.31
N LEU A 65 -17.24 13.49 -3.29
CA LEU A 65 -16.06 13.83 -2.50
C LEU A 65 -14.95 14.34 -3.44
N GLN A 66 -14.39 15.50 -3.12
CA GLN A 66 -13.23 16.06 -3.83
C GLN A 66 -12.06 16.23 -2.87
N VAL A 67 -10.86 15.86 -3.31
CA VAL A 67 -9.63 15.96 -2.51
C VAL A 67 -8.72 17.00 -3.14
N ASN A 68 -8.41 18.06 -2.39
CA ASN A 68 -7.38 19.02 -2.78
C ASN A 68 -6.00 18.42 -2.49
N ARG A 69 -5.28 18.06 -3.55
CA ARG A 69 -3.92 17.48 -3.48
C ARG A 69 -2.81 18.52 -3.69
N SER A 70 -3.14 19.81 -3.71
CA SER A 70 -2.15 20.88 -3.86
C SER A 70 -1.18 20.85 -2.69
N ARG A 71 0.12 20.77 -3.00
CA ARG A 71 1.19 20.92 -2.02
C ARG A 71 1.14 22.34 -1.48
N LYS A 72 1.08 22.49 -0.16
CA LYS A 72 1.16 23.81 0.49
C LYS A 72 2.61 24.15 0.81
N ASP A 73 2.97 25.40 0.60
CA ASP A 73 4.27 25.92 1.00
C ASP A 73 4.37 26.02 2.54
N PRO A 74 5.58 25.87 3.11
CA PRO A 74 5.83 26.13 4.52
C PRO A 74 5.43 27.55 4.93
N VAL A 75 5.07 27.74 6.20
CA VAL A 75 4.75 29.06 6.75
C VAL A 75 6.01 29.88 6.94
N ASN A 76 5.98 31.15 6.49
CA ASN A 76 6.98 32.15 6.83
C ASN A 76 6.36 33.18 7.79
N PHE A 77 6.94 33.34 8.99
CA PHE A 77 6.53 34.38 9.91
C PHE A 77 7.11 35.73 9.45
N THR A 78 6.24 36.71 9.23
CA THR A 78 6.65 38.11 9.01
C THR A 78 6.60 38.85 10.35
N GLU A 79 7.69 39.49 10.75
CA GLU A 79 7.65 40.39 11.89
C GLU A 79 6.79 41.61 11.52
N GLY A 80 5.69 41.80 12.24
CA GLY A 80 4.93 43.04 12.15
C GLY A 80 5.82 44.16 12.66
N SER A 81 6.00 45.21 11.86
CA SER A 81 6.59 46.46 12.33
C SER A 81 5.90 46.86 13.62
N ALA A 82 6.60 46.73 14.74
CA ALA A 82 6.10 47.17 16.02
C ALA A 82 5.67 48.64 15.86
N CYS A 83 4.44 48.96 16.25
CA CYS A 83 4.00 50.33 16.40
C CYS A 83 5.01 51.04 17.30
N GLN A 84 5.83 51.92 16.72
CA GLN A 84 6.72 52.80 17.45
C GLN A 84 5.82 53.86 18.10
N ASN A 85 5.72 53.82 19.44
CA ASN A 85 5.13 54.89 20.24
C ASN A 85 6.06 56.11 20.27
#